data_AF-A0A328NHM0-F1
#
_entry.id   AF-A0A328NHM0-F1
#
_cell.length_a   1.000
_cell.length_b   1.000
_cell.length_c   1.000
_cell.angle_alpha   90.00
_cell.angle_beta   90.00
_cell.angle_gamma   90.00
#
_symmetry.space_group_name_H-M   'P 1'
#
loop_
_entity.id
_entity.type
_entity.pdbx_description
1 polymer ?
#
loop_
_entity_poly.entity_id
_entity_poly.type
_entity_poly.pdbx_seq_one_letter_code
_entity_poly.pdbx_strand_id
1 'polypeptide(L)'
;MPAGSWFHVPPSAARLTGSLRDIGYEFPTAVADIVDNSIAAGATHVDISIEFDGADSRVFITDDGSGMTPNALLEALRLGSRRGYADGDLGRYGLGLKTASLSQCRSLTVITRSTPNIFRTSARSLDLDIVEEWDEWVIVDPGADPDVSRARNWLAEGTGTVVLWRSLDRVLPERRPEGGWAKRRIETLANRTAEHLGMVFHRFIEGAAGGRQVVISVNGQKVRAWNPFAPDEAVRQELPAQRFEVTLGNAGGHVTLRRYILPSRDGFSSPAEFERHSGPLNWNRQQGLYVYRSDRLVQWGGWGGIRGIDEHTKLARASVDFGTGLDSAFNINVAKMRVAIPAQLRQMLEAPINELCIYANDAYRKTPRTTATRRPVPAGLGTPPEVRAATHAAATAGLALRAAAMQAGEWAAWQRITTVLREQSPDVLNTLGLDT
;
A
#
# COMPACT_ATOMS: atom_id res chain seq x y z
N MET A 1 9.94 37.66 22.50
CA MET A 1 11.07 37.06 23.24
C MET A 1 10.76 37.15 24.72
N PRO A 2 10.87 36.06 25.49
CA PRO A 2 10.62 36.11 26.93
C PRO A 2 11.60 37.06 27.62
N ALA A 3 11.16 37.74 28.68
CA ALA A 3 11.93 38.78 29.40
C ALA A 3 13.05 38.23 30.32
N GLY A 4 13.46 36.98 30.13
CA GLY A 4 14.50 36.30 30.93
C GLY A 4 15.63 35.74 30.08
N SER A 5 16.64 35.12 30.73
CA SER A 5 17.71 34.42 30.03
C SER A 5 17.18 33.21 29.26
N TRP A 6 17.55 33.10 27.99
CA TRP A 6 17.25 31.96 27.14
C TRP A 6 18.54 31.38 26.57
N PHE A 7 18.55 30.07 26.33
CA PHE A 7 19.69 29.35 25.80
C PHE A 7 19.28 28.70 24.48
N HIS A 8 20.12 28.84 23.45
CA HIS A 8 19.91 28.19 22.17
C HIS A 8 20.50 26.77 22.22
N VAL A 9 19.63 25.76 22.29
CA VAL A 9 20.02 24.34 22.38
C VAL A 9 19.40 23.60 21.19
N PRO A 10 19.97 23.72 19.99
CA PRO A 10 19.48 22.95 18.85
C PRO A 10 19.70 21.46 19.10
N PRO A 11 18.84 20.57 18.57
CA PRO A 11 19.09 19.14 18.66
C PRO A 11 20.39 18.79 17.93
N SER A 12 21.15 17.84 18.49
CA SER A 12 22.30 17.23 17.80
C SER A 12 21.84 16.63 16.47
N ALA A 13 22.43 17.09 15.37
CA ALA A 13 22.08 16.60 14.05
C ALA A 13 22.45 15.12 13.91
N ALA A 14 23.61 14.71 14.44
CA ALA A 14 24.08 13.33 14.41
C ALA A 14 23.11 12.37 15.12
N ARG A 15 22.60 12.75 16.30
CA ARG A 15 21.62 11.91 17.03
C ARG A 15 20.26 11.89 16.36
N LEU A 16 19.84 13.02 15.78
CA LEU A 16 18.58 13.15 15.07
C LEU A 16 18.59 12.29 13.79
N THR A 17 19.68 12.33 13.02
CA THR A 17 19.81 11.53 11.79
C THR A 17 19.77 10.05 12.10
N GLY A 18 20.50 9.56 13.11
CA GLY A 18 20.41 8.18 13.56
C GLY A 18 18.96 7.73 13.81
N SER A 19 18.19 8.54 14.54
CA SER A 19 16.78 8.26 14.84
C SER A 19 15.88 8.28 13.59
N LEU A 20 16.12 9.19 12.64
CA LEU A 20 15.34 9.30 11.40
C LEU A 20 15.55 8.11 10.46
N ARG A 21 16.71 7.44 10.55
CA ARG A 21 17.02 6.27 9.72
C ARG A 21 16.29 5.01 10.18
N ASP A 22 15.92 4.94 11.46
CA ASP A 22 15.29 3.77 12.10
C ASP A 22 13.76 3.72 11.94
N ILE A 23 13.19 4.52 11.02
CA ILE A 23 11.74 4.59 10.75
C ILE A 23 11.18 3.28 10.15
N GLY A 24 12.03 2.32 9.78
CA GLY A 24 11.61 0.97 9.40
C GLY A 24 11.12 0.82 7.96
N TYR A 25 11.68 1.61 7.04
CA TYR A 25 11.43 1.44 5.60
C TYR A 25 12.11 0.18 5.08
N GLU A 26 11.33 -0.66 4.40
CA GLU A 26 11.88 -1.64 3.47
C GLU A 26 12.30 -0.94 2.17
N PHE A 27 13.35 -1.45 1.52
CA PHE A 27 13.92 -0.85 0.31
C PHE A 27 12.88 -0.56 -0.80
N PRO A 28 11.97 -1.50 -1.18
CA PRO A 28 10.93 -1.21 -2.17
C PRO A 28 10.00 -0.05 -1.78
N THR A 29 9.64 0.05 -0.50
CA THR A 29 8.78 1.13 0.02
C THR A 29 9.52 2.47 -0.02
N ALA A 30 10.81 2.49 0.32
CA ALA A 30 11.62 3.70 0.26
C ALA A 30 11.68 4.23 -1.19
N VAL A 31 11.90 3.33 -2.17
CA VAL A 31 11.88 3.70 -3.60
C VAL A 31 10.49 4.22 -4.00
N ALA A 32 9.41 3.53 -3.60
CA ALA A 32 8.04 3.96 -3.88
C ALA A 32 7.73 5.37 -3.35
N ASP A 33 8.27 5.75 -2.20
CA ASP A 33 8.10 7.10 -1.64
C ASP A 33 8.83 8.19 -2.45
N ILE A 34 9.91 7.85 -3.16
CA ILE A 34 10.54 8.78 -4.12
C ILE A 34 9.73 8.85 -5.41
N VAL A 35 9.20 7.72 -5.89
CA VAL A 35 8.31 7.66 -7.05
C VAL A 35 7.03 8.48 -6.82
N ASP A 36 6.47 8.48 -5.60
CA ASP A 36 5.36 9.35 -5.22
C ASP A 36 5.66 10.83 -5.47
N ASN A 37 6.87 11.28 -5.11
CA ASN A 37 7.27 12.67 -5.34
C ASN A 37 7.41 12.97 -6.83
N SER A 38 7.84 11.98 -7.62
CA SER A 38 7.97 12.10 -9.08
C SER A 38 6.59 12.28 -9.72
N ILE A 39 5.62 11.44 -9.35
CA ILE A 39 4.22 11.53 -9.83
C ILE A 39 3.58 12.85 -9.39
N ALA A 40 3.79 13.26 -8.12
CA ALA A 40 3.29 14.55 -7.63
C ALA A 40 3.91 15.74 -8.37
N ALA A 41 5.16 15.61 -8.85
CA ALA A 41 5.82 16.62 -9.69
C ALA A 41 5.36 16.61 -11.16
N GLY A 42 4.41 15.73 -11.51
CA GLY A 42 3.82 15.62 -12.84
C GLY A 42 4.57 14.70 -13.82
N ALA A 43 5.47 13.84 -13.32
CA ALA A 43 6.24 12.93 -14.16
C ALA A 43 5.34 11.93 -14.93
N THR A 44 5.70 11.68 -16.18
CA THR A 44 5.18 10.60 -17.04
C THR A 44 6.12 9.41 -17.12
N HIS A 45 7.41 9.61 -16.86
CA HIS A 45 8.43 8.59 -16.92
C HIS A 45 9.25 8.63 -15.63
N VAL A 46 9.40 7.48 -15.01
CA VAL A 46 10.24 7.29 -13.83
C VAL A 46 11.12 6.07 -14.03
N ASP A 47 12.43 6.27 -14.07
CA ASP A 47 13.42 5.21 -14.27
C ASP A 47 14.25 5.01 -12.99
N ILE A 48 14.28 3.76 -12.51
CA ILE A 48 15.05 3.33 -11.35
C ILE A 48 16.22 2.48 -11.85
N SER A 49 17.45 2.95 -11.67
CA SER A 49 18.68 2.18 -11.89
C SER A 49 19.27 1.76 -10.54
N ILE A 50 19.34 0.45 -10.29
CA ILE A 50 19.95 -0.14 -9.10
C ILE A 50 21.23 -0.85 -9.56
N GLU A 51 22.37 -0.22 -9.31
CA GLU A 51 23.67 -0.66 -9.80
C GLU A 51 24.47 -1.31 -8.68
N PHE A 52 24.88 -2.56 -8.91
CA PHE A 52 25.82 -3.25 -8.03
C PHE A 52 27.25 -2.93 -8.46
N ASP A 53 28.01 -2.36 -7.54
CA ASP A 53 29.41 -2.00 -7.68
C ASP A 53 30.09 -2.09 -6.30
N GLY A 54 29.86 -3.21 -5.61
CA GLY A 54 30.49 -3.40 -4.31
C GLY A 54 30.04 -2.39 -3.25
N ALA A 55 31.02 -1.82 -2.53
CA ALA A 55 30.77 -0.71 -1.59
C ALA A 55 30.24 0.56 -2.29
N ASP A 56 30.58 0.75 -3.58
CA ASP A 56 30.18 1.88 -4.41
C ASP A 56 28.85 1.64 -5.16
N SER A 57 28.13 0.57 -4.78
CA SER A 57 26.77 0.32 -5.25
C SER A 57 25.87 1.52 -4.99
N ARG A 58 24.98 1.80 -5.94
CA ARG A 58 24.24 3.06 -6.01
C ARG A 58 22.87 2.87 -6.62
N VAL A 59 21.95 3.76 -6.27
CA VAL A 59 20.59 3.79 -6.81
C VAL A 59 20.31 5.16 -7.39
N PHE A 60 19.85 5.19 -8.63
CA PHE A 60 19.33 6.39 -9.29
C PHE A 60 17.83 6.25 -9.45
N ILE A 61 17.09 7.28 -9.08
CA ILE A 61 15.65 7.39 -9.36
C ILE A 61 15.48 8.69 -10.14
N THR A 62 15.20 8.56 -11.43
CA THR A 62 15.14 9.65 -12.41
C THR A 62 13.72 9.87 -12.86
N ASP A 63 13.25 11.11 -12.88
CA ASP A 63 11.93 11.49 -13.37
C ASP A 63 11.99 12.64 -14.39
N ASP A 64 10.97 12.71 -15.25
CA ASP A 64 10.73 13.78 -16.23
C ASP A 64 9.76 14.86 -15.72
N GLY A 65 9.65 15.00 -14.39
CA GLY A 65 8.74 15.96 -13.76
C GLY A 65 9.19 17.42 -13.91
N SER A 66 8.51 18.31 -13.20
CA SER A 66 8.76 19.77 -13.25
C SER A 66 10.12 20.21 -12.69
N GLY A 67 10.83 19.35 -11.97
CA GLY A 67 12.09 19.67 -11.30
C GLY A 67 11.94 20.73 -10.19
N MET A 68 13.06 21.24 -9.71
CA MET A 68 13.12 22.22 -8.62
C MET A 68 14.04 23.39 -8.96
N THR A 69 13.75 24.56 -8.38
CA THR A 69 14.69 25.68 -8.36
C THR A 69 15.80 25.42 -7.32
N PRO A 70 16.95 26.12 -7.38
CA PRO A 70 18.00 25.96 -6.37
C PRO A 70 17.51 26.14 -4.92
N ASN A 71 16.61 27.10 -4.69
CA ASN A 71 16.03 27.35 -3.36
C ASN A 71 15.06 26.23 -2.96
N ALA A 72 14.21 25.78 -3.89
CA ALA A 72 13.30 24.67 -3.63
C ALA A 72 14.06 23.36 -3.32
N LEU A 73 15.20 23.14 -3.97
CA LEU A 73 16.09 22.01 -3.70
C LEU A 73 16.69 22.07 -2.28
N LEU A 74 17.20 23.23 -1.86
CA LEU A 74 17.69 23.41 -0.49
C LEU A 74 16.59 23.19 0.54
N GLU A 75 15.39 23.74 0.31
CA GLU A 75 14.24 23.52 1.18
C GLU A 75 13.76 22.05 1.16
N ALA A 76 13.86 21.38 0.01
CA ALA A 76 13.54 19.95 -0.08
C ALA A 76 14.49 19.10 0.75
N LEU A 77 15.75 19.52 0.94
CA LEU A 77 16.73 18.85 1.81
C LEU A 77 16.70 19.36 3.26
N ARG A 78 15.97 20.42 3.60
CA ARG A 78 15.80 20.89 4.98
C ARG A 78 14.91 19.91 5.78
N LEU A 79 15.33 19.53 6.99
CA LEU A 79 14.45 18.81 7.93
C LEU A 79 13.30 19.71 8.40
N GLY A 80 12.07 19.18 8.38
CA GLY A 80 10.89 19.92 8.83
C GLY A 80 10.49 21.10 7.93
N SER A 81 10.68 20.96 6.61
CA SER A 81 10.34 22.00 5.63
C SER A 81 8.87 22.44 5.73
N ARG A 82 8.62 23.75 5.78
CA ARG A 82 7.27 24.33 5.71
C ARG A 82 6.78 24.28 4.25
N ARG A 83 5.94 23.31 3.90
CA ARG A 83 5.20 23.35 2.62
C ARG A 83 3.72 23.61 2.88
N GLY A 84 3.13 24.48 2.07
CA GLY A 84 1.68 24.51 1.90
C GLY A 84 1.30 23.35 0.99
N TYR A 85 0.45 22.45 1.47
CA TYR A 85 0.04 21.26 0.73
C TYR A 85 -1.13 21.59 -0.19
N ALA A 86 -1.06 21.16 -1.45
CA ALA A 86 -2.20 21.21 -2.37
C ALA A 86 -3.08 19.96 -2.20
N ASP A 87 -4.37 20.07 -2.52
CA ASP A 87 -5.26 18.90 -2.56
C ASP A 87 -4.76 17.89 -3.60
N GLY A 88 -4.65 16.62 -3.21
CA GLY A 88 -4.08 15.54 -4.03
C GLY A 88 -2.59 15.26 -3.82
N ASP A 89 -1.90 16.00 -2.94
CA ASP A 89 -0.47 15.74 -2.68
C ASP A 89 -0.25 14.38 -1.99
N LEU A 90 0.63 13.56 -2.58
CA LEU A 90 0.98 12.22 -2.09
C LEU A 90 1.84 12.28 -0.81
N GLY A 91 2.48 13.41 -0.51
CA GLY A 91 3.32 13.61 0.68
C GLY A 91 2.74 14.59 1.70
N ARG A 92 2.58 14.16 2.98
CA ARG A 92 1.96 14.98 4.05
C ARG A 92 2.94 15.71 4.98
N TYR A 93 4.17 15.23 5.14
CA TYR A 93 5.08 15.70 6.20
C TYR A 93 6.35 16.38 5.69
N GLY A 94 6.56 16.44 4.37
CA GLY A 94 7.80 16.96 3.79
C GLY A 94 9.05 16.16 4.18
N LEU A 95 8.89 14.98 4.79
CA LEU A 95 9.98 14.13 5.25
C LEU A 95 10.30 12.99 4.28
N GLY A 96 9.35 12.59 3.43
CA GLY A 96 9.43 11.39 2.58
C GLY A 96 10.76 11.23 1.85
N LEU A 97 11.20 12.23 1.10
CA LEU A 97 12.50 12.22 0.42
C LEU A 97 13.67 11.86 1.35
N LYS A 98 13.76 12.52 2.52
CA LYS A 98 14.89 12.35 3.44
C LYS A 98 14.78 11.04 4.20
N THR A 99 13.63 10.75 4.80
CA THR A 99 13.45 9.55 5.62
C THR A 99 13.52 8.28 4.77
N ALA A 100 12.95 8.29 3.56
CA ALA A 100 13.08 7.16 2.64
C ALA A 100 14.54 6.97 2.23
N SER A 101 15.24 8.04 1.80
CA SER A 101 16.63 7.93 1.36
C SER A 101 17.58 7.51 2.48
N LEU A 102 17.57 8.21 3.61
CA LEU A 102 18.51 7.97 4.72
C LEU A 102 18.28 6.62 5.41
N SER A 103 17.07 6.07 5.31
CA SER A 103 16.79 4.69 5.77
C SER A 103 17.53 3.63 4.96
N GLN A 104 18.04 3.96 3.76
CA GLN A 104 18.73 3.02 2.86
C GLN A 104 20.20 3.38 2.65
N CYS A 105 20.58 4.66 2.74
CA CYS A 105 21.89 5.16 2.35
C CYS A 105 22.49 6.18 3.33
N ARG A 106 23.80 6.42 3.24
CA ARG A 106 24.48 7.50 3.97
C ARG A 106 24.66 8.78 3.16
N SER A 107 24.65 8.68 1.83
CA SER A 107 24.80 9.84 0.93
C SER A 107 23.59 9.96 0.01
N LEU A 108 22.82 11.03 0.21
CA LEU A 108 21.70 11.43 -0.64
C LEU A 108 22.14 12.63 -1.49
N THR A 109 22.18 12.46 -2.80
CA THR A 109 22.40 13.56 -3.74
C THR A 109 21.17 13.77 -4.60
N VAL A 110 20.74 15.02 -4.75
CA VAL A 110 19.60 15.38 -5.60
C VAL A 110 20.09 16.33 -6.68
N ILE A 111 19.88 15.94 -7.93
CA ILE A 111 20.20 16.70 -9.14
C ILE A 111 18.88 17.06 -9.80
N THR A 112 18.68 18.31 -10.19
CA THR A 112 17.38 18.73 -10.72
C THR A 112 17.50 19.85 -11.74
N ARG A 113 16.54 19.89 -12.66
CA ARG A 113 16.38 20.92 -13.68
C ARG A 113 14.92 21.32 -13.79
N SER A 114 14.63 22.59 -13.58
CA SER A 114 13.28 23.16 -13.60
C SER A 114 12.97 24.02 -14.83
N THR A 115 13.94 24.23 -15.73
CA THR A 115 13.77 25.06 -16.92
C THR A 115 14.10 24.28 -18.20
N PRO A 116 13.12 24.06 -19.10
CA PRO A 116 13.31 23.22 -20.28
C PRO A 116 14.25 23.87 -21.32
N ASN A 117 14.32 25.20 -21.38
CA ASN A 117 15.08 25.92 -22.41
C ASN A 117 16.48 26.39 -21.95
N ILE A 118 16.84 26.15 -20.69
CA ILE A 118 18.15 26.52 -20.14
C ILE A 118 18.77 25.27 -19.55
N PHE A 119 19.91 24.83 -20.08
CA PHE A 119 20.65 23.70 -19.51
C PHE A 119 21.40 24.17 -18.25
N ARG A 120 20.64 24.40 -17.18
CA ARG A 120 21.13 24.74 -15.86
C ARG A 120 20.56 23.76 -14.86
N THR A 121 21.42 22.87 -14.38
CA THR A 121 21.09 21.93 -13.33
C THR A 121 21.53 22.49 -11.98
N SER A 122 20.86 22.06 -10.91
CA SER A 122 21.28 22.27 -9.53
C SER A 122 21.51 20.91 -8.89
N ALA A 123 22.58 20.78 -8.09
CA ALA A 123 22.89 19.54 -7.39
C ALA A 123 23.23 19.85 -5.93
N ARG A 124 22.68 19.09 -5.00
CA ARG A 124 22.95 19.24 -3.56
C ARG A 124 23.02 17.86 -2.92
N SER A 125 23.96 17.69 -2.01
CA SER A 125 24.19 16.44 -1.32
C SER A 125 24.04 16.61 0.18
N LEU A 126 23.35 15.65 0.79
CA LEU A 126 23.29 15.44 2.22
C LEU A 126 24.12 14.19 2.51
N ASP A 127 25.24 14.37 3.20
CA ASP A 127 26.16 13.30 3.56
C ASP A 127 26.16 13.11 5.08
N LEU A 128 25.79 11.92 5.53
CA LEU A 128 25.71 11.63 6.95
C LEU A 128 27.07 11.56 7.64
N ASP A 129 28.15 11.26 6.93
CA ASP A 129 29.49 11.26 7.52
C ASP A 129 29.88 12.69 7.91
N ILE A 130 29.57 13.67 7.05
CA ILE A 130 29.80 15.10 7.33
C ILE A 130 28.88 15.60 8.45
N VAL A 131 27.59 15.21 8.41
CA VAL A 131 26.63 15.59 9.46
C VAL A 131 27.03 15.01 10.83
N GLU A 132 27.55 13.79 10.87
CA GLU A 132 28.03 13.16 12.10
C GLU A 132 29.34 13.79 12.60
N GLU A 133 30.26 14.13 11.69
CA GLU A 133 31.54 14.76 12.05
C GLU A 133 31.35 16.15 12.65
N TRP A 134 30.47 16.97 12.05
CA TRP A 134 30.29 18.36 12.47
C TRP A 134 29.12 18.55 13.46
N ASP A 135 28.32 17.49 13.69
CA ASP A 135 27.06 17.52 14.44
C ASP A 135 26.08 18.62 13.97
N GLU A 136 26.13 18.95 12.69
CA GLU A 136 25.33 20.00 12.04
C GLU A 136 24.61 19.47 10.81
N TRP A 137 23.40 19.99 10.54
CA TRP A 137 22.66 19.67 9.32
C TRP A 137 23.22 20.44 8.12
N VAL A 138 24.23 19.87 7.46
CA VAL A 138 24.96 20.51 6.36
C VAL A 138 24.58 19.92 5.01
N ILE A 139 24.34 20.81 4.05
CA ILE A 139 24.11 20.46 2.65
C ILE A 139 25.29 20.94 1.83
N VAL A 140 25.93 20.03 1.09
CA VAL A 140 27.14 20.30 0.32
C VAL A 140 26.87 20.37 -1.18
N ASP A 141 27.75 21.05 -1.91
CA ASP A 141 27.79 20.96 -3.36
C ASP A 141 28.64 19.73 -3.75
N PRO A 142 28.12 18.79 -4.57
CA PRO A 142 28.88 17.59 -4.93
C PRO A 142 30.06 17.85 -5.88
N GLY A 143 30.25 19.08 -6.37
CA GLY A 143 31.40 19.43 -7.20
C GLY A 143 31.47 18.64 -8.51
N ALA A 144 32.67 18.15 -8.85
CA ALA A 144 32.99 17.44 -10.09
C ALA A 144 32.82 15.91 -9.98
N ASP A 145 31.73 15.48 -9.37
CA ASP A 145 31.41 14.07 -9.18
C ASP A 145 30.96 13.40 -10.51
N PRO A 146 31.52 12.24 -10.89
CA PRO A 146 31.18 11.55 -12.14
C PRO A 146 29.72 11.08 -12.24
N ASP A 147 29.15 10.59 -11.14
CA ASP A 147 27.75 10.14 -11.12
C ASP A 147 26.79 11.33 -11.21
N VAL A 148 27.14 12.45 -10.59
CA VAL A 148 26.40 13.71 -10.74
C VAL A 148 26.48 14.21 -12.18
N SER A 149 27.65 14.13 -12.80
CA SER A 149 27.82 14.50 -14.21
C SER A 149 26.99 13.62 -15.13
N ARG A 150 26.95 12.31 -14.86
CA ARG A 150 26.09 11.35 -15.57
C ARG A 150 24.61 11.67 -15.38
N ALA A 151 24.17 11.96 -14.16
CA ALA A 151 22.80 12.37 -13.85
C ALA A 151 22.38 13.68 -14.56
N ARG A 152 23.30 14.66 -14.64
CA ARG A 152 23.06 15.91 -15.40
C ARG A 152 22.81 15.63 -16.88
N ASN A 153 23.50 14.66 -17.48
CA ASN A 153 23.30 14.30 -18.88
C ASN A 153 21.92 13.67 -19.13
N TRP A 154 21.39 12.88 -18.20
CA TRP A 154 20.03 12.35 -18.32
C TRP A 154 18.94 13.44 -18.29
N LEU A 155 19.24 14.58 -17.65
CA LEU A 155 18.35 15.75 -17.64
C LEU A 155 18.63 16.73 -18.79
N ALA A 156 19.42 16.35 -19.81
CA ALA A 156 19.81 17.25 -20.89
C ALA A 156 18.65 17.67 -21.82
N GLU A 157 17.66 16.81 -21.98
CA GLU A 157 16.59 17.00 -22.97
C GLU A 157 15.30 17.63 -22.39
N GLY A 158 15.20 17.79 -21.07
CA GLY A 158 13.98 18.30 -20.44
C GLY A 158 14.14 18.73 -18.98
N THR A 159 13.01 18.99 -18.32
CA THR A 159 12.96 19.13 -16.87
C THR A 159 12.94 17.77 -16.20
N GLY A 160 13.29 17.74 -14.92
CA GLY A 160 13.26 16.51 -14.16
C GLY A 160 14.12 16.56 -12.91
N THR A 161 14.13 15.45 -12.19
CA THR A 161 14.97 15.26 -11.01
C THR A 161 15.61 13.88 -11.05
N VAL A 162 16.84 13.80 -10.55
CA VAL A 162 17.54 12.54 -10.26
C VAL A 162 17.85 12.53 -8.77
N VAL A 163 17.34 11.53 -8.08
CA VAL A 163 17.71 11.20 -6.71
C VAL A 163 18.72 10.08 -6.75
N LEU A 164 19.90 10.33 -6.18
CA LEU A 164 21.04 9.42 -6.13
C LEU A 164 21.32 9.01 -4.69
N TRP A 165 21.29 7.71 -4.44
CA TRP A 165 21.69 7.08 -3.18
C TRP A 165 23.03 6.38 -3.34
N ARG A 166 23.96 6.63 -2.41
CA ARG A 166 25.25 5.94 -2.31
C ARG A 166 25.57 5.55 -0.88
N SER A 167 26.56 4.67 -0.72
CA SER A 167 26.92 4.12 0.60
C SER A 167 25.70 3.43 1.21
N LEU A 168 25.21 2.39 0.52
CA LEU A 168 23.99 1.65 0.84
C LEU A 168 24.18 0.70 2.05
N ASP A 169 24.66 1.25 3.16
CA ASP A 169 25.06 0.54 4.39
C ASP A 169 23.93 -0.28 5.05
N ARG A 170 22.66 0.09 4.82
CA ARG A 170 21.48 -0.67 5.30
C ARG A 170 20.96 -1.70 4.32
N VAL A 171 21.42 -1.64 3.08
CA VAL A 171 21.01 -2.55 2.00
C VAL A 171 22.04 -3.66 1.82
N LEU A 172 23.32 -3.31 1.86
CA LEU A 172 24.44 -4.21 1.66
C LEU A 172 25.11 -4.60 2.98
N PRO A 173 25.75 -5.78 3.04
CA PRO A 173 26.40 -6.21 4.27
C PRO A 173 27.70 -5.44 4.46
N GLU A 174 27.99 -4.99 5.68
CA GLU A 174 29.28 -4.36 6.00
C GLU A 174 30.47 -5.28 5.70
N ARG A 175 30.28 -6.59 5.90
CA ARG A 175 31.30 -7.61 5.64
C ARG A 175 31.08 -8.20 4.24
N ARG A 176 32.03 -7.93 3.33
CA ARG A 176 32.07 -8.39 1.92
C ARG A 176 30.98 -7.79 1.01
N PRO A 177 30.94 -6.46 0.85
CA PRO A 177 30.01 -5.81 -0.09
C PRO A 177 30.25 -6.23 -1.55
N GLU A 178 31.47 -6.68 -1.90
CA GLU A 178 31.86 -7.19 -3.22
C GLU A 178 31.38 -8.62 -3.52
N GLY A 179 30.84 -9.34 -2.54
CA GLY A 179 30.59 -10.77 -2.66
C GLY A 179 29.41 -11.13 -3.57
N GLY A 180 29.43 -12.33 -4.16
CA GLY A 180 28.31 -12.84 -4.97
C GLY A 180 26.97 -12.96 -4.23
N TRP A 181 26.96 -12.94 -2.89
CA TRP A 181 25.73 -12.80 -2.10
C TRP A 181 25.15 -11.38 -2.19
N ALA A 182 25.99 -10.34 -2.09
CA ALA A 182 25.60 -8.94 -2.17
C ALA A 182 25.01 -8.62 -3.55
N LYS A 183 25.66 -9.11 -4.61
CA LYS A 183 25.13 -9.02 -5.99
C LYS A 183 23.73 -9.63 -6.11
N ARG A 184 23.55 -10.89 -5.67
CA ARG A 184 22.24 -11.58 -5.70
C ARG A 184 21.18 -10.87 -4.87
N ARG A 185 21.57 -10.25 -3.76
CA ARG A 185 20.67 -9.44 -2.94
C ARG A 185 20.18 -8.21 -3.70
N ILE A 186 21.07 -7.47 -4.37
CA ILE A 186 20.69 -6.31 -5.20
C ILE A 186 19.75 -6.73 -6.35
N GLU A 187 20.07 -7.81 -7.06
CA GLU A 187 19.20 -8.36 -8.11
C GLU A 187 17.81 -8.74 -7.55
N THR A 188 17.77 -9.36 -6.38
CA THR A 188 16.50 -9.70 -5.69
C THR A 188 15.72 -8.44 -5.30
N LEU A 189 16.41 -7.40 -4.82
CA LEU A 189 15.80 -6.12 -4.47
C LEU A 189 15.23 -5.40 -5.70
N ALA A 190 15.90 -5.45 -6.84
CA ALA A 190 15.38 -4.91 -8.10
C ALA A 190 14.06 -5.57 -8.49
N ASN A 191 14.01 -6.91 -8.46
CA ASN A 191 12.79 -7.66 -8.76
C ASN A 191 11.65 -7.34 -7.78
N ARG A 192 11.92 -7.37 -6.47
CA ARG A 192 10.94 -7.01 -5.44
C ARG A 192 10.45 -5.56 -5.55
N THR A 193 11.34 -4.65 -5.97
CA THR A 193 10.99 -3.24 -6.21
C THR A 193 10.05 -3.13 -7.39
N ALA A 194 10.33 -3.80 -8.51
CA ALA A 194 9.44 -3.81 -9.67
C ALA A 194 8.04 -4.38 -9.32
N GLU A 195 7.97 -5.51 -8.61
CA GLU A 195 6.70 -6.10 -8.15
C GLU A 195 5.92 -5.15 -7.22
N HIS A 196 6.61 -4.51 -6.27
CA HIS A 196 5.99 -3.58 -5.33
C HIS A 196 5.46 -2.33 -6.04
N LEU A 197 6.26 -1.72 -6.92
CA LEU A 197 5.84 -0.56 -7.71
C LEU A 197 4.65 -0.89 -8.62
N GLY A 198 4.68 -2.07 -9.26
CA GLY A 198 3.60 -2.55 -10.11
C GLY A 198 2.28 -2.69 -9.37
N MET A 199 2.30 -3.10 -8.10
CA MET A 199 1.13 -3.19 -7.24
C MET A 199 0.69 -1.83 -6.69
N VAL A 200 1.61 -1.01 -6.17
CA VAL A 200 1.25 0.25 -5.49
C VAL A 200 0.77 1.32 -6.47
N PHE A 201 1.39 1.37 -7.65
CA PHE A 201 1.12 2.38 -8.68
C PHE A 201 0.29 1.84 -9.84
N HIS A 202 -0.36 0.67 -9.70
CA HIS A 202 -1.04 0.02 -10.82
C HIS A 202 -2.02 0.97 -11.54
N ARG A 203 -2.80 1.78 -10.81
CA ARG A 203 -3.75 2.74 -11.39
C ARG A 203 -3.08 3.84 -12.21
N PHE A 204 -1.90 4.30 -11.80
CA PHE A 204 -1.13 5.30 -12.55
C PHE A 204 -0.50 4.68 -13.80
N ILE A 205 0.01 3.44 -13.69
CA ILE A 205 0.57 2.70 -14.82
C ILE A 205 -0.52 2.33 -15.84
N GLU A 206 -1.75 2.10 -15.40
CA GLU A 206 -2.91 1.83 -16.25
C GLU A 206 -3.57 3.12 -16.80
N GLY A 207 -3.16 4.30 -16.34
CA GLY A 207 -3.81 5.57 -16.69
C GLY A 207 -5.22 5.77 -16.11
N ALA A 208 -5.62 4.91 -15.16
CA ALA A 208 -6.90 5.00 -14.45
C ALA A 208 -6.93 6.15 -13.42
N ALA A 209 -5.77 6.56 -12.91
CA ALA A 209 -5.62 7.67 -11.98
C ALA A 209 -5.46 9.00 -12.74
N GLY A 210 -6.43 9.91 -12.64
CA GLY A 210 -6.33 11.27 -13.20
C GLY A 210 -6.19 11.37 -14.73
N GLY A 211 -6.36 10.27 -15.47
CA GLY A 211 -6.33 10.23 -16.93
C GLY A 211 -4.94 10.34 -17.57
N ARG A 212 -3.86 10.29 -16.79
CA ARG A 212 -2.47 10.33 -17.28
C ARG A 212 -1.75 9.03 -16.94
N GLN A 213 -1.26 8.35 -17.97
CA GLN A 213 -0.47 7.14 -17.80
C GLN A 213 0.96 7.49 -17.38
N VAL A 214 1.49 6.74 -16.40
CA VAL A 214 2.89 6.84 -15.94
C VAL A 214 3.64 5.57 -16.32
N VAL A 215 4.79 5.71 -16.96
CA VAL A 215 5.71 4.61 -17.27
C VAL A 215 6.76 4.55 -16.17
N ILE A 216 6.87 3.41 -15.52
CA ILE A 216 7.89 3.15 -14.49
C ILE A 216 8.80 2.03 -14.99
N SER A 217 10.11 2.19 -14.89
CA SER A 217 11.08 1.13 -15.24
C SER A 217 12.04 0.86 -14.08
N VAL A 218 12.44 -0.41 -13.91
CA VAL A 218 13.52 -0.82 -12.99
C VAL A 218 14.59 -1.53 -13.80
N ASN A 219 15.83 -1.05 -13.75
CA ASN A 219 16.97 -1.57 -14.52
C ASN A 219 16.66 -1.73 -16.02
N GLY A 220 15.97 -0.74 -16.59
CA GLY A 220 15.59 -0.72 -18.01
C GLY A 220 14.40 -1.61 -18.38
N GLN A 221 13.82 -2.37 -17.44
CA GLN A 221 12.63 -3.17 -17.67
C GLN A 221 11.38 -2.42 -17.21
N LYS A 222 10.39 -2.26 -18.10
CA LYS A 222 9.11 -1.62 -17.75
C LYS A 222 8.36 -2.44 -16.70
N VAL A 223 7.89 -1.77 -15.65
CA VAL A 223 7.09 -2.36 -14.59
C VAL A 223 5.67 -2.62 -15.12
N ARG A 224 5.22 -3.88 -15.03
CA ARG A 224 3.84 -4.26 -15.39
C ARG A 224 2.91 -3.98 -14.20
N ALA A 225 1.86 -3.20 -14.43
CA ALA A 225 0.80 -2.95 -13.44
C ALA A 225 0.20 -4.25 -12.90
N TRP A 226 0.15 -4.41 -11.58
CA TRP A 226 -0.54 -5.52 -10.92
C TRP A 226 -1.83 -4.99 -10.31
N ASN A 227 -2.94 -5.21 -11.03
CA ASN A 227 -4.25 -4.78 -10.58
C ASN A 227 -4.91 -5.89 -9.75
N PRO A 228 -5.19 -5.66 -8.46
CA PRO A 228 -5.76 -6.69 -7.58
C PRO A 228 -7.19 -7.09 -7.96
N PHE A 229 -7.83 -6.34 -8.86
CA PHE A 229 -9.24 -6.54 -9.25
C PHE A 229 -9.40 -7.21 -10.61
N ALA A 230 -8.31 -7.66 -11.25
CA ALA A 230 -8.32 -8.43 -12.50
C ALA A 230 -9.32 -7.89 -13.56
N PRO A 231 -9.20 -6.62 -14.00
CA PRO A 231 -10.18 -5.98 -14.88
C PRO A 231 -10.32 -6.66 -16.25
N ASP A 232 -9.27 -7.33 -16.71
CA ASP A 232 -9.22 -8.01 -18.01
C ASP A 232 -9.88 -9.39 -18.00
N GLU A 233 -10.29 -9.89 -16.83
CA GLU A 233 -10.89 -11.20 -16.68
C GLU A 233 -12.41 -11.15 -16.88
N ALA A 234 -12.90 -11.76 -17.97
CA ALA A 234 -14.30 -11.64 -18.40
C ALA A 234 -15.35 -12.14 -17.38
N VAL A 235 -14.98 -13.11 -16.54
CA VAL A 235 -15.89 -13.75 -15.56
C VAL A 235 -15.87 -13.01 -14.20
N ARG A 236 -15.03 -11.99 -14.06
CA ARG A 236 -15.00 -11.10 -12.88
C ARG A 236 -16.37 -10.44 -12.71
N GLN A 237 -16.84 -10.38 -11.46
CA GLN A 237 -18.05 -9.64 -11.12
C GLN A 237 -17.70 -8.38 -10.33
N GLU A 238 -18.37 -7.28 -10.65
CA GLU A 238 -18.32 -6.03 -9.88
C GLU A 238 -19.70 -5.74 -9.31
N LEU A 239 -19.76 -5.52 -8.00
CA LEU A 239 -20.99 -5.12 -7.32
C LEU A 239 -21.13 -3.59 -7.37
N PRO A 240 -22.36 -3.05 -7.23
CA PRO A 240 -22.59 -1.61 -7.20
C PRO A 240 -21.69 -0.91 -6.17
N ALA A 241 -21.06 0.18 -6.62
CA ALA A 241 -20.22 1.02 -5.78
C ALA A 241 -21.07 1.74 -4.71
N GLN A 242 -20.50 1.87 -3.51
CA GLN A 242 -21.15 2.57 -2.41
C GLN A 242 -20.29 3.77 -2.00
N ARG A 243 -20.93 4.85 -1.60
CA ARG A 243 -20.25 6.06 -1.09
C ARG A 243 -20.71 6.31 0.34
N PHE A 244 -19.74 6.57 1.20
CA PHE A 244 -19.95 6.84 2.61
C PHE A 244 -19.43 8.22 2.92
N GLU A 245 -20.24 9.02 3.60
CA GLU A 245 -19.79 10.26 4.20
C GLU A 245 -19.15 9.94 5.55
N VAL A 246 -17.93 10.42 5.76
CA VAL A 246 -17.17 10.20 6.99
C VAL A 246 -16.78 11.55 7.56
N THR A 247 -17.13 11.76 8.82
CA THR A 247 -16.82 12.98 9.58
C THR A 247 -16.14 12.57 10.88
N LEU A 248 -14.86 12.92 11.02
CA LEU A 248 -14.03 12.60 12.19
C LEU A 248 -13.32 13.87 12.68
N GLY A 249 -13.85 14.44 13.77
CA GLY A 249 -13.40 15.73 14.28
C GLY A 249 -13.66 16.85 13.27
N ASN A 250 -12.61 17.57 12.89
CA ASN A 250 -12.69 18.66 11.91
C ASN A 250 -12.46 18.19 10.45
N ALA A 251 -12.20 16.90 10.24
CA ALA A 251 -11.99 16.33 8.91
C ALA A 251 -13.29 15.67 8.42
N GLY A 252 -13.75 16.10 7.24
CA GLY A 252 -14.93 15.55 6.56
C GLY A 252 -14.60 15.21 5.13
N GLY A 253 -15.17 14.12 4.62
CA GLY A 253 -14.92 13.68 3.25
C GLY A 253 -15.74 12.47 2.87
N HIS A 254 -15.51 11.97 1.67
CA HIS A 254 -16.22 10.82 1.13
C HIS A 254 -15.26 9.64 0.96
N VAL A 255 -15.76 8.46 1.28
CA VAL A 255 -15.09 7.18 1.05
C VAL A 255 -15.90 6.41 0.02
N THR A 256 -15.26 5.92 -1.04
CA THR A 256 -15.92 5.06 -2.03
C THR A 256 -15.49 3.61 -1.83
N LEU A 257 -16.46 2.71 -1.74
CA LEU A 257 -16.25 1.26 -1.70
C LEU A 257 -16.65 0.64 -3.04
N ARG A 258 -15.73 -0.09 -3.67
CA ARG A 258 -16.03 -0.97 -4.81
C ARG A 258 -15.69 -2.40 -4.44
N ARG A 259 -16.48 -3.35 -4.94
CA ARG A 259 -16.42 -4.75 -4.50
C ARG A 259 -16.39 -5.65 -5.72
N TYR A 260 -15.48 -6.60 -5.69
CA TYR A 260 -15.12 -7.43 -6.82
C TYR A 260 -15.05 -8.90 -6.40
N ILE A 261 -15.59 -9.77 -7.23
CA ILE A 261 -15.47 -11.22 -7.10
C ILE A 261 -14.64 -11.68 -8.28
N LEU A 262 -13.44 -12.16 -7.99
CA LEU A 262 -12.52 -12.66 -9.00
C LEU A 262 -12.98 -14.05 -9.48
N PRO A 263 -12.64 -14.45 -10.72
CA PRO A 263 -12.87 -15.80 -11.18
C PRO A 263 -12.12 -16.84 -10.34
N SER A 264 -12.60 -18.08 -10.36
CA SER A 264 -11.78 -19.21 -9.91
C SER A 264 -10.70 -19.56 -10.93
N ARG A 265 -9.78 -20.46 -10.58
CA ARG A 265 -8.63 -20.83 -11.43
C ARG A 265 -9.02 -21.20 -12.87
N ASP A 266 -10.11 -21.96 -13.03
CA ASP A 266 -10.57 -22.40 -14.35
C ASP A 266 -11.31 -21.31 -15.13
N GLY A 267 -11.73 -20.23 -14.45
CA GLY A 267 -12.36 -19.06 -15.04
C GLY A 267 -11.39 -17.92 -15.38
N PHE A 268 -10.12 -18.06 -15.04
CA PHE A 268 -9.08 -17.12 -15.47
C PHE A 268 -8.65 -17.41 -16.91
N SER A 269 -8.29 -16.35 -17.63
CA SER A 269 -7.75 -16.37 -19.00
C SER A 269 -6.62 -17.38 -19.19
N SER A 270 -5.76 -17.56 -18.19
CA SER A 270 -4.74 -18.60 -18.17
C SER A 270 -4.31 -18.96 -16.74
N PRO A 271 -3.74 -20.16 -16.53
CA PRO A 271 -3.12 -20.52 -15.25
C PRO A 271 -2.01 -19.55 -14.82
N ALA A 272 -1.26 -18.99 -15.79
CA ALA A 272 -0.19 -18.03 -15.51
C ALA A 272 -0.74 -16.71 -14.96
N GLU A 273 -1.84 -16.20 -15.52
CA GLU A 273 -2.51 -15.01 -14.98
C GLU A 273 -3.16 -15.28 -13.63
N PHE A 274 -3.72 -16.48 -13.40
CA PHE A 274 -4.20 -16.86 -12.07
C PHE A 274 -3.08 -16.85 -11.01
N GLU A 275 -1.92 -17.43 -11.31
CA GLU A 275 -0.78 -17.42 -10.38
C GLU A 275 -0.24 -16.00 -10.17
N ARG A 276 -0.21 -15.19 -11.21
CA ARG A 276 0.17 -13.78 -11.10
C ARG A 276 -0.77 -13.00 -10.15
N HIS A 277 -2.08 -13.21 -10.22
CA HIS A 277 -3.07 -12.55 -9.35
C HIS A 277 -3.10 -13.09 -7.91
N SER A 278 -2.36 -14.17 -7.63
CA SER A 278 -2.08 -14.60 -6.24
C SER A 278 -1.25 -13.55 -5.48
N GLY A 279 -0.50 -12.72 -6.20
CA GLY A 279 0.30 -11.62 -5.66
C GLY A 279 1.35 -12.03 -4.62
N PRO A 280 2.04 -11.07 -3.99
CA PRO A 280 3.16 -11.33 -3.08
C PRO A 280 2.81 -12.13 -1.81
N LEU A 281 1.52 -12.24 -1.45
CA LEU A 281 1.06 -12.90 -0.22
C LEU A 281 0.27 -14.20 -0.47
N ASN A 282 0.17 -14.64 -1.73
CA ASN A 282 -0.71 -15.71 -2.19
C ASN A 282 -2.22 -15.38 -2.04
N TRP A 283 -3.05 -16.14 -2.78
CA TRP A 283 -4.49 -15.94 -2.91
C TRP A 283 -5.24 -15.67 -1.61
N ASN A 284 -5.00 -16.47 -0.58
CA ASN A 284 -5.74 -16.35 0.68
C ASN A 284 -5.47 -15.04 1.41
N ARG A 285 -4.22 -14.57 1.43
CA ARG A 285 -3.86 -13.34 2.14
C ARG A 285 -4.08 -12.10 1.29
N GLN A 286 -4.29 -12.25 -0.01
CA GLN A 286 -4.73 -11.17 -0.89
C GLN A 286 -6.24 -10.92 -0.84
N GLN A 287 -7.04 -11.78 -0.20
CA GLN A 287 -8.45 -11.46 -0.01
C GLN A 287 -8.65 -10.21 0.84
N GLY A 288 -9.69 -9.44 0.53
CA GLY A 288 -10.11 -8.34 1.39
C GLY A 288 -9.95 -6.95 0.81
N LEU A 289 -9.62 -6.01 1.68
CA LEU A 289 -9.63 -4.57 1.42
C LEU A 289 -8.31 -4.08 0.86
N TYR A 290 -8.42 -3.26 -0.18
CA TYR A 290 -7.35 -2.54 -0.83
C TYR A 290 -7.66 -1.06 -0.65
N VAL A 291 -6.93 -0.42 0.25
CA VAL A 291 -7.17 0.96 0.66
C VAL A 291 -6.32 1.88 -0.20
N TYR A 292 -6.97 2.85 -0.84
CA TYR A 292 -6.34 3.84 -1.71
C TYR A 292 -6.48 5.24 -1.12
N ARG A 293 -5.36 5.97 -1.10
CA ARG A 293 -5.30 7.39 -0.79
C ARG A 293 -4.92 8.12 -2.07
N SER A 294 -5.85 8.90 -2.63
CA SER A 294 -5.61 9.64 -3.90
C SER A 294 -5.01 8.73 -4.99
N ASP A 295 -5.69 7.62 -5.26
CA ASP A 295 -5.31 6.57 -6.23
C ASP A 295 -4.04 5.77 -5.95
N ARG A 296 -3.25 6.13 -4.94
CA ARG A 296 -2.13 5.33 -4.46
C ARG A 296 -2.61 4.25 -3.49
N LEU A 297 -2.26 3.00 -3.75
CA LEU A 297 -2.51 1.90 -2.81
C LEU A 297 -1.63 2.09 -1.56
N VAL A 298 -2.25 2.11 -0.38
CA VAL A 298 -1.57 2.29 0.92
C VAL A 298 -1.66 1.06 1.80
N GLN A 299 -2.66 0.22 1.59
CA GLN A 299 -2.80 -1.06 2.29
C GLN A 299 -3.54 -2.06 1.39
N TRP A 300 -3.15 -3.32 1.43
CA TRP A 300 -3.75 -4.40 0.63
C TRP A 300 -3.94 -5.67 1.45
N GLY A 301 -5.01 -6.39 1.13
CA GLY A 301 -5.37 -7.66 1.76
C GLY A 301 -5.89 -7.52 3.19
N GLY A 302 -6.46 -8.61 3.68
CA GLY A 302 -7.16 -8.67 4.97
C GLY A 302 -8.43 -7.81 5.00
N TRP A 303 -9.21 -7.94 6.07
CA TRP A 303 -10.51 -7.29 6.18
C TRP A 303 -10.55 -6.13 7.17
N GLY A 304 -9.39 -5.55 7.52
CA GLY A 304 -9.32 -4.38 8.41
C GLY A 304 -9.95 -4.58 9.79
N GLY A 305 -9.97 -5.81 10.29
CA GLY A 305 -10.60 -6.17 11.56
C GLY A 305 -12.12 -6.32 11.51
N ILE A 306 -12.72 -6.39 10.32
CA ILE A 306 -14.16 -6.65 10.11
C ILE A 306 -14.43 -8.16 10.19
N ARG A 307 -13.52 -8.99 9.66
CA ARG A 307 -13.61 -10.45 9.72
C ARG A 307 -12.24 -11.11 9.56
N GLY A 308 -12.18 -12.41 9.85
CA GLY A 308 -11.00 -13.24 9.60
C GLY A 308 -10.80 -13.60 8.13
N ILE A 309 -9.59 -14.04 7.79
CA ILE A 309 -9.27 -14.65 6.50
C ILE A 309 -9.94 -16.03 6.42
N ASP A 310 -10.59 -16.31 5.30
CA ASP A 310 -11.26 -17.59 5.05
C ASP A 310 -11.01 -18.09 3.62
N GLU A 311 -10.67 -19.37 3.46
CA GLU A 311 -10.37 -20.02 2.18
C GLU A 311 -11.49 -19.83 1.15
N HIS A 312 -12.75 -19.95 1.57
CA HIS A 312 -13.89 -19.87 0.67
C HIS A 312 -14.19 -18.44 0.19
N THR A 313 -13.57 -17.43 0.82
CA THR A 313 -13.72 -16.03 0.44
C THR A 313 -12.51 -15.47 -0.29
N LYS A 314 -11.53 -16.32 -0.68
CA LYS A 314 -10.27 -15.90 -1.30
C LYS A 314 -10.40 -15.18 -2.64
N LEU A 315 -11.57 -15.27 -3.28
CA LEU A 315 -11.89 -14.58 -4.53
C LEU A 315 -12.41 -13.16 -4.31
N ALA A 316 -12.71 -12.78 -3.06
CA ALA A 316 -13.24 -11.47 -2.74
C ALA A 316 -12.12 -10.41 -2.70
N ARG A 317 -12.36 -9.27 -3.35
CA ARG A 317 -11.51 -8.08 -3.32
C ARG A 317 -12.39 -6.85 -3.21
N ALA A 318 -11.98 -5.83 -2.47
CA ALA A 318 -12.72 -4.58 -2.38
C ALA A 318 -11.77 -3.38 -2.31
N SER A 319 -12.04 -2.34 -3.09
CA SER A 319 -11.33 -1.06 -2.99
C SER A 319 -12.02 -0.15 -1.98
N VAL A 320 -11.23 0.52 -1.13
CA VAL A 320 -11.69 1.60 -0.24
C VAL A 320 -10.90 2.85 -0.60
N ASP A 321 -11.56 3.78 -1.26
CA ASP A 321 -10.93 4.96 -1.86
C ASP A 321 -11.26 6.22 -1.06
N PHE A 322 -10.25 7.00 -0.70
CA PHE A 322 -10.43 8.31 -0.06
C PHE A 322 -9.41 9.35 -0.52
N GLY A 323 -9.77 10.62 -0.41
CA GLY A 323 -8.90 11.77 -0.75
C GLY A 323 -8.09 12.30 0.44
N THR A 324 -7.19 13.24 0.17
CA THR A 324 -6.29 13.85 1.18
C THR A 324 -7.01 14.49 2.37
N GLY A 325 -8.27 14.91 2.20
CA GLY A 325 -9.09 15.49 3.28
C GLY A 325 -9.35 14.55 4.47
N LEU A 326 -9.21 13.23 4.30
CA LEU A 326 -9.44 12.24 5.36
C LEU A 326 -8.14 11.66 5.97
N ASP A 327 -6.97 12.20 5.63
CA ASP A 327 -5.68 11.72 6.13
C ASP A 327 -5.58 11.59 7.66
N SER A 328 -6.10 12.58 8.40
CA SER A 328 -6.08 12.57 9.86
C SER A 328 -7.00 11.48 10.43
N ALA A 329 -8.13 11.23 9.77
CA ALA A 329 -9.08 10.19 10.16
C ALA A 329 -8.45 8.79 10.01
N PHE A 330 -7.71 8.57 8.94
CA PHE A 330 -7.05 7.29 8.63
C PHE A 330 -5.69 7.08 9.33
N ASN A 331 -5.25 8.05 10.14
CA ASN A 331 -4.00 8.05 10.90
C ASN A 331 -2.77 7.65 10.05
N ILE A 332 -2.61 8.30 8.90
CA ILE A 332 -1.55 7.98 7.96
C ILE A 332 -0.21 8.45 8.52
N ASN A 333 0.63 7.49 8.93
CA ASN A 333 2.00 7.75 9.40
C ASN A 333 2.90 8.23 8.24
N VAL A 334 4.04 8.87 8.56
CA VAL A 334 5.08 9.35 7.64
C VAL A 334 5.53 8.26 6.66
N ALA A 335 5.68 7.03 7.13
CA ALA A 335 6.06 5.89 6.29
C ALA A 335 4.92 5.35 5.41
N LYS A 336 3.70 5.88 5.55
CA LYS A 336 2.48 5.42 4.86
C LYS A 336 2.20 3.91 5.03
N MET A 337 2.82 3.28 6.03
CA MET A 337 2.91 1.82 6.16
C MET A 337 1.65 1.16 6.72
N ARG A 338 0.78 1.90 7.42
CA ARG A 338 -0.43 1.36 8.02
C ARG A 338 -1.54 2.39 8.04
N VAL A 339 -2.71 1.97 7.58
CA VAL A 339 -3.95 2.74 7.68
C VAL A 339 -4.85 2.06 8.69
N ALA A 340 -5.26 2.78 9.72
CA ALA A 340 -6.29 2.28 10.62
C ALA A 340 -7.65 2.68 10.08
N ILE A 341 -8.46 1.70 9.67
CA ILE A 341 -9.85 1.97 9.27
C ILE A 341 -10.59 2.48 10.52
N PRO A 342 -11.14 3.71 10.50
CA PRO A 342 -11.84 4.28 11.63
C PRO A 342 -13.02 3.40 12.05
N ALA A 343 -13.33 3.38 13.35
CA ALA A 343 -14.40 2.54 13.90
C ALA A 343 -15.76 2.81 13.23
N GLN A 344 -16.09 4.08 12.99
CA GLN A 344 -17.32 4.48 12.28
C GLN A 344 -17.36 3.90 10.87
N LEU A 345 -16.29 4.06 10.08
CA LEU A 345 -16.23 3.51 8.74
C LEU A 345 -16.28 1.98 8.76
N ARG A 346 -15.64 1.34 9.75
CA ARG A 346 -15.68 -0.11 9.93
C ARG A 346 -17.11 -0.64 10.06
N GLN A 347 -17.95 0.02 10.85
CA GLN A 347 -19.37 -0.33 11.02
C GLN A 347 -20.14 -0.19 9.70
N MET A 348 -19.87 0.89 8.94
CA MET A 348 -20.51 1.12 7.64
C MET A 348 -20.10 0.09 6.59
N LEU A 349 -18.85 -0.40 6.65
CA LEU A 349 -18.30 -1.39 5.72
C LEU A 349 -18.72 -2.83 6.04
N GLU A 350 -19.19 -3.12 7.25
CA GLU A 350 -19.43 -4.49 7.72
C GLU A 350 -20.48 -5.23 6.87
N ALA A 351 -21.68 -4.66 6.70
CA ALA A 351 -22.74 -5.29 5.90
C ALA A 351 -22.34 -5.46 4.42
N PRO A 352 -21.82 -4.42 3.72
CA PRO A 352 -21.36 -4.55 2.33
C PRO A 352 -20.24 -5.57 2.11
N ILE A 353 -19.36 -5.76 3.10
CA ILE A 353 -18.28 -6.75 3.06
C ILE A 353 -18.82 -8.16 3.28
N ASN A 354 -19.75 -8.34 4.23
CA ASN A 354 -20.37 -9.63 4.46
C ASN A 354 -21.15 -10.11 3.23
N GLU A 355 -21.88 -9.21 2.57
CA GLU A 355 -22.52 -9.48 1.28
C GLU A 355 -21.51 -9.94 0.22
N LEU A 356 -20.40 -9.22 0.04
CA LEU A 356 -19.33 -9.61 -0.88
C LEU A 356 -18.78 -11.01 -0.58
N CYS A 357 -18.53 -11.33 0.69
CA CYS A 357 -18.02 -12.63 1.10
C CYS A 357 -19.03 -13.76 0.83
N ILE A 358 -20.33 -13.52 0.98
CA ILE A 358 -21.37 -14.50 0.64
C ILE A 358 -21.31 -14.83 -0.86
N TYR A 359 -21.27 -13.81 -1.72
CA TYR A 359 -21.17 -14.02 -3.16
C TYR A 359 -19.86 -14.67 -3.59
N ALA A 360 -18.73 -14.29 -2.97
CA ALA A 360 -17.45 -14.92 -3.25
C ALA A 360 -17.41 -16.40 -2.83
N ASN A 361 -18.03 -16.76 -1.70
CA ASN A 361 -18.16 -18.15 -1.26
C ASN A 361 -19.06 -18.97 -2.20
N ASP A 362 -20.15 -18.40 -2.70
CA ASP A 362 -20.99 -19.05 -3.71
C ASP A 362 -20.21 -19.28 -5.02
N ALA A 363 -19.49 -18.28 -5.51
CA ALA A 363 -18.62 -18.40 -6.69
C ALA A 363 -17.52 -19.46 -6.50
N TYR A 364 -16.90 -19.50 -5.31
CA TYR A 364 -15.91 -20.52 -4.96
C TYR A 364 -16.50 -21.94 -5.01
N ARG A 365 -17.69 -22.14 -4.45
CA ARG A 365 -18.37 -23.45 -4.39
C ARG A 365 -18.92 -23.93 -5.74
N LYS A 366 -19.31 -23.02 -6.62
CA LYS A 366 -19.79 -23.33 -7.99
C LYS A 366 -18.68 -23.80 -8.92
N THR A 367 -17.42 -23.64 -8.54
CA THR A 367 -16.29 -24.16 -9.32
C THR A 367 -16.27 -25.70 -9.21
N PRO A 368 -16.42 -26.45 -10.32
CA PRO A 368 -16.40 -27.90 -10.25
C PRO A 368 -15.05 -28.36 -9.70
N ARG A 369 -15.06 -29.11 -8.60
CA ARG A 369 -13.86 -29.82 -8.12
C ARG A 369 -13.39 -30.74 -9.24
N THR A 370 -12.28 -30.40 -9.89
CA THR A 370 -11.58 -31.29 -10.80
C THR A 370 -11.20 -32.58 -10.05
N THR A 371 -11.87 -33.67 -10.42
CA THR A 371 -11.54 -35.09 -10.16
C THR A 371 -11.02 -35.45 -8.77
N ALA A 372 -11.94 -35.65 -7.82
CA ALA A 372 -11.77 -36.64 -6.76
C ALA A 372 -13.05 -37.47 -6.67
N THR A 373 -12.94 -38.73 -7.09
CA THR A 373 -13.85 -39.87 -6.92
C THR A 373 -15.26 -39.57 -6.35
N ARG A 374 -16.27 -39.74 -7.23
CA ARG A 374 -17.71 -39.86 -6.90
C ARG A 374 -17.89 -40.75 -5.66
N ARG A 375 -18.41 -40.18 -4.57
CA ARG A 375 -19.26 -40.89 -3.61
C ARG A 375 -20.71 -40.39 -3.79
N PRO A 376 -21.72 -41.25 -3.61
CA PRO A 376 -23.09 -40.93 -3.97
C PRO A 376 -23.64 -39.81 -3.09
N VAL A 377 -24.42 -38.94 -3.71
CA VAL A 377 -25.19 -37.86 -3.08
C VAL A 377 -26.34 -38.47 -2.27
N PRO A 378 -26.54 -38.15 -0.98
CA PRO A 378 -27.81 -38.39 -0.30
C PRO A 378 -28.86 -37.38 -0.78
N ALA A 379 -30.09 -37.86 -0.99
CA ALA A 379 -31.20 -37.13 -1.55
C ALA A 379 -31.59 -35.86 -0.77
N GLY A 380 -31.87 -34.76 -1.50
CA GLY A 380 -32.34 -33.49 -0.94
C GLY A 380 -32.26 -32.34 -1.95
N LEU A 381 -33.07 -32.41 -3.02
CA LEU A 381 -33.17 -31.42 -4.10
C LEU A 381 -33.95 -30.15 -3.69
N GLY A 382 -33.60 -29.00 -4.30
CA GLY A 382 -34.63 -28.11 -4.85
C GLY A 382 -35.11 -26.88 -4.08
N THR A 383 -34.38 -26.35 -3.08
CA THR A 383 -34.83 -25.12 -2.39
C THR A 383 -34.55 -23.83 -3.19
N PRO A 384 -35.58 -22.99 -3.45
CA PRO A 384 -35.41 -21.69 -4.11
C PRO A 384 -34.43 -20.75 -3.37
N PRO A 385 -33.76 -19.82 -4.07
CA PRO A 385 -32.76 -18.91 -3.47
C PRO A 385 -33.29 -18.10 -2.29
N GLU A 386 -34.55 -17.68 -2.34
CA GLU A 386 -35.22 -16.90 -1.29
C GLU A 386 -35.40 -17.71 0.00
N VAL A 387 -35.70 -19.01 -0.13
CA VAL A 387 -35.84 -19.92 1.02
C VAL A 387 -34.47 -20.15 1.66
N ARG A 388 -33.41 -20.29 0.86
CA ARG A 388 -32.02 -20.41 1.36
C ARG A 388 -31.53 -19.14 2.06
N ALA A 389 -31.89 -17.97 1.54
CA ALA A 389 -31.59 -16.68 2.17
C ALA A 389 -32.30 -16.53 3.51
N ALA A 390 -33.58 -16.93 3.60
CA ALA A 390 -34.35 -16.91 4.84
C ALA A 390 -33.79 -17.88 5.90
N THR A 391 -33.44 -19.11 5.50
CA THR A 391 -32.80 -20.08 6.42
C THR A 391 -31.44 -19.59 6.91
N HIS A 392 -30.64 -18.94 6.05
CA HIS A 392 -29.36 -18.35 6.44
C HIS A 392 -29.54 -17.13 7.37
N ALA A 393 -30.54 -16.29 7.12
CA ALA A 393 -30.87 -15.16 7.98
C ALA A 393 -31.32 -15.63 9.38
N ALA A 394 -32.13 -16.69 9.44
CA ALA A 394 -32.55 -17.30 10.70
C ALA A 394 -31.35 -17.91 11.47
N ALA A 395 -30.46 -18.63 10.79
CA ALA A 395 -29.25 -19.17 11.40
C ALA A 395 -28.33 -18.06 11.95
N THR A 396 -28.23 -16.94 11.22
CA THR A 396 -27.48 -15.76 11.64
C THR A 396 -28.12 -15.10 12.87
N ALA A 397 -29.46 -15.01 12.91
CA ALA A 397 -30.19 -14.50 14.06
C ALA A 397 -29.99 -15.39 15.30
N GLY A 398 -29.98 -16.72 15.16
CA GLY A 398 -29.69 -17.64 16.26
C GLY A 398 -28.31 -17.45 16.85
N LEU A 399 -27.28 -17.30 16.00
CA LEU A 399 -25.92 -16.99 16.44
C LEU A 399 -25.82 -15.63 17.15
N ALA A 400 -26.50 -14.61 16.63
CA ALA A 400 -26.54 -13.28 17.25
C ALA A 400 -27.21 -13.31 18.63
N LEU A 401 -28.31 -14.05 18.78
CA LEU A 401 -28.99 -14.24 20.07
C LEU A 401 -28.09 -14.98 21.08
N ARG A 402 -27.38 -16.03 20.62
CA ARG A 402 -26.40 -16.75 21.45
C ARG A 402 -25.29 -15.83 21.94
N ALA A 403 -24.74 -15.01 21.05
CA ALA A 403 -23.67 -14.06 21.39
C ALA A 403 -24.16 -12.97 22.35
N ALA A 404 -25.37 -12.43 22.12
CA ALA A 404 -25.98 -11.44 23.01
C ALA A 404 -26.22 -12.01 24.43
N ALA A 405 -26.67 -13.26 24.54
CA ALA A 405 -26.85 -13.91 25.83
C ALA A 405 -25.51 -14.11 26.57
N MET A 406 -24.43 -14.46 25.87
CA MET A 406 -23.09 -14.55 26.46
C MET A 406 -22.60 -13.18 26.96
N GLN A 407 -22.80 -12.12 26.16
CA GLN A 407 -22.36 -10.76 26.50
C GLN A 407 -23.16 -10.16 27.66
N ALA A 408 -24.45 -10.50 27.78
CA ALA A 408 -25.30 -10.08 28.89
C ALA A 408 -25.08 -10.89 30.18
N GLY A 409 -24.23 -11.93 30.16
CA GLY A 409 -24.01 -12.82 31.30
C GLY A 409 -25.14 -13.85 31.55
N GLU A 410 -26.09 -13.96 30.62
CA GLU A 410 -27.31 -14.77 30.75
C GLU A 410 -27.18 -16.18 30.15
N TRP A 411 -25.98 -16.76 30.21
CA TRP A 411 -25.69 -18.06 29.58
C TRP A 411 -26.53 -19.21 30.15
N ALA A 412 -26.78 -19.22 31.46
CA ALA A 412 -27.59 -20.24 32.11
C ALA A 412 -29.07 -20.17 31.69
N ALA A 413 -29.60 -18.97 31.47
CA ALA A 413 -30.95 -18.77 30.94
C ALA A 413 -31.04 -19.20 29.48
N TRP A 414 -30.03 -18.86 28.67
CA TRP A 414 -29.90 -19.30 27.28
C TRP A 414 -29.92 -20.83 27.15
N GLN A 415 -29.14 -21.54 27.98
CA GLN A 415 -29.12 -23.01 27.97
C GLN A 415 -30.51 -23.60 28.25
N ARG A 416 -31.23 -23.09 29.27
CA ARG A 416 -32.61 -23.53 29.56
C ARG A 416 -33.56 -23.29 28.38
N ILE A 417 -33.48 -22.12 27.74
CA ILE A 417 -34.29 -21.78 26.56
C ILE A 417 -33.99 -22.75 25.40
N THR A 418 -32.72 -23.01 25.11
CA THR A 418 -32.34 -23.95 24.04
C THR A 418 -32.76 -25.40 24.34
N THR A 419 -32.76 -25.82 25.60
CA THR A 419 -33.27 -27.15 26.00
C THR A 419 -34.78 -27.26 25.75
N VAL A 420 -35.56 -26.26 26.16
CA VAL A 420 -37.02 -26.23 25.90
C VAL A 420 -37.31 -26.20 24.40
N LEU A 421 -36.57 -25.40 23.63
CA LEU A 421 -36.72 -25.35 22.17
C LEU A 421 -36.38 -26.69 21.50
N ARG A 422 -35.40 -27.43 22.02
CA ARG A 422 -35.04 -28.75 21.50
C ARG A 422 -36.15 -29.77 21.71
N GLU A 423 -36.86 -29.69 22.85
CA GLU A 423 -37.97 -30.58 23.17
C GLU A 423 -39.27 -30.21 22.44
N GLN A 424 -39.58 -28.91 22.32
CA GLN A 424 -40.88 -28.45 21.83
C GLN A 424 -40.88 -28.04 20.35
N SER A 425 -39.74 -27.66 19.78
CA SER A 425 -39.64 -27.13 18.42
C SER A 425 -38.25 -27.35 17.79
N PRO A 426 -37.84 -28.62 17.58
CA PRO A 426 -36.52 -28.97 17.07
C PRO A 426 -36.22 -28.38 15.68
N ASP A 427 -37.26 -28.16 14.86
CA ASP A 427 -37.11 -27.54 13.52
C ASP A 427 -36.72 -26.06 13.61
N VAL A 428 -37.20 -25.33 14.62
CA VAL A 428 -36.84 -23.93 14.87
C VAL A 428 -35.39 -23.85 15.34
N LEU A 429 -34.98 -24.77 16.20
CA LEU A 429 -33.61 -24.84 16.72
C LEU A 429 -32.61 -25.16 15.59
N ASN A 430 -32.98 -26.05 14.67
CA ASN A 430 -32.24 -26.33 13.45
C ASN A 430 -32.19 -25.13 12.49
N THR A 431 -33.31 -24.44 12.29
CA THR A 431 -33.40 -23.26 11.41
C THR A 431 -32.59 -22.07 11.95
N LEU A 432 -32.52 -21.93 13.27
CA LEU A 432 -31.66 -20.95 13.95
C LEU A 432 -30.18 -21.38 14.03
N GLY A 433 -29.81 -22.57 13.52
CA GLY A 433 -28.44 -23.05 13.52
C GLY A 433 -27.87 -23.32 14.91
N LEU A 434 -28.71 -23.72 15.86
CA LEU A 434 -28.37 -23.89 17.27
C LEU A 434 -28.23 -25.35 17.71
N ASP A 435 -28.29 -26.31 16.79
CA ASP A 435 -28.33 -27.75 17.08
C ASP A 435 -26.93 -28.40 17.25
N THR A 436 -26.03 -27.71 17.96
CA THR A 436 -24.67 -28.20 18.29
C THR A 436 -24.42 -28.29 19.79
#